data_AF-A0A0C1KCT2-F1
#
_entry.id   AF-A0A0C1KCT2-F1
#
_cell.length_a   1.000
_cell.length_b   1.000
_cell.length_c   1.000
_cell.angle_alpha   90.00
_cell.angle_beta   90.00
_cell.angle_gamma   90.00
#
_symmetry.space_group_name_H-M   'P 1'
#
loop_
_entity.id
_entity.type
_entity.pdbx_description
1 polymer ?
#
loop_
_entity_poly.entity_id
_entity_poly.type
_entity_poly.pdbx_seq_one_letter_code
_entity_poly.pdbx_strand_id
1 'polypeptide(L)'
;MQFDPYSDSQGFTESLLRHFSEVGSNMGEGNLAQKVNQAHVILIGETHNQATEKIHQLVTTLLVTHITDKATILVEGQAFNRSAKVLSSHLEEHVGKVNISSWDSLETWKFLDIFLGEVTDRGNKKMADAIKIYLDNPDNLGAMCTVMYRRMQHLTQVTDKLANYIEEWPSTRPNKEDFKTILKESASNLKTILQPLEVLQEKDEQTTITASEIAILPLKLLSQTLIFMQALGHTANDLLAMSHPSRNQAMVENISVALKSYEKVIVIAGRAHLSSSSSSGSLGENIHIAQGIQIVGNKLLSEASKNRDFNYLILETREAADDLPEIQALPEEMKEPLGSIIKGKEKKQKDPARP
;
A
#
# COMPACT_ATOMS: atom_id res chain seq x y z
N MET A 1 -1.52 26.47 8.33
CA MET A 1 -1.57 26.60 9.80
C MET A 1 -0.42 25.81 10.37
N GLN A 2 0.36 26.42 11.26
CA GLN A 2 1.44 25.72 11.98
C GLN A 2 0.80 24.91 13.11
N PHE A 3 1.15 23.63 13.21
CA PHE A 3 0.71 22.75 14.29
C PHE A 3 1.37 23.21 15.61
N ASP A 4 0.55 23.55 16.61
CA ASP A 4 1.00 23.79 17.98
C ASP A 4 0.53 22.62 18.85
N PRO A 5 1.41 21.67 19.21
CA PRO A 5 1.04 20.52 20.02
C PRO A 5 0.64 20.87 21.47
N TYR A 6 0.77 22.14 21.88
CA TYR A 6 0.61 22.57 23.27
C TYR A 6 -0.69 23.35 23.54
N SER A 7 -1.55 23.59 22.55
CA SER A 7 -2.82 24.32 22.73
C SER A 7 -3.99 23.37 23.09
N ASP A 8 -4.65 23.63 24.22
CA ASP A 8 -5.86 22.96 24.76
C ASP A 8 -6.08 21.48 24.36
N SER A 9 -5.39 20.60 25.10
CA SER A 9 -5.23 19.17 24.82
C SER A 9 -6.52 18.36 24.69
N GLN A 10 -7.64 18.78 25.28
CA GLN A 10 -8.92 18.04 25.17
C GLN A 10 -9.69 18.35 23.88
N GLY A 11 -9.90 19.64 23.56
CA GLY A 11 -10.63 20.02 22.35
C GLY A 11 -9.89 19.66 21.06
N PHE A 12 -8.57 19.72 21.08
CA PHE A 12 -7.73 19.37 19.94
C PHE A 12 -7.71 17.85 19.67
N THR A 13 -7.57 17.02 20.72
CA THR A 13 -7.64 15.56 20.60
C THR A 13 -9.01 15.11 20.08
N GLU A 14 -10.10 15.66 20.62
CA GLU A 14 -11.46 15.35 20.13
C GLU A 14 -11.67 15.73 18.67
N SER A 15 -11.12 16.88 18.23
CA SER A 15 -11.18 17.28 16.82
C SER A 15 -10.40 16.34 15.91
N LEU A 16 -9.20 15.89 16.33
CA LEU A 16 -8.40 14.93 15.56
C LEU A 16 -9.08 13.57 15.47
N LEU A 17 -9.69 13.12 16.56
CA LEU A 17 -10.37 11.83 16.64
C LEU A 17 -11.60 11.72 15.72
N ARG A 18 -12.15 12.85 15.22
CA ARG A 18 -13.20 12.83 14.19
C ARG A 18 -12.75 12.22 12.86
N HIS A 19 -11.44 12.20 12.59
CA HIS A 19 -10.86 11.58 11.39
C HIS A 19 -10.70 10.05 11.50
N PHE A 20 -11.04 9.49 12.66
CA PHE A 20 -10.89 8.08 12.95
C PHE A 20 -12.22 7.45 13.33
N SER A 21 -12.35 6.15 13.07
CA SER A 21 -13.45 5.31 13.50
C SER A 21 -12.94 4.25 14.46
N GLU A 22 -13.63 4.08 15.60
CA GLU A 22 -13.39 2.92 16.49
C GLU A 22 -13.95 1.68 15.81
N VAL A 23 -13.10 0.69 15.55
CA VAL A 23 -13.49 -0.59 14.94
C VAL A 23 -13.38 -1.76 15.92
N GLY A 24 -12.75 -1.56 17.08
CA GLY A 24 -12.70 -2.56 18.14
C GLY A 24 -12.09 -2.04 19.43
N SER A 25 -12.62 -2.49 20.56
CA SER A 25 -12.06 -2.26 21.89
C SER A 25 -12.57 -3.31 22.89
N ASN A 26 -11.86 -3.47 24.01
CA ASN A 26 -12.36 -4.22 25.18
C ASN A 26 -12.80 -3.32 26.35
N MET A 27 -12.93 -2.02 26.09
CA MET A 27 -13.31 -1.03 27.09
C MET A 27 -14.84 -0.85 27.09
N GLY A 28 -15.39 -0.43 28.24
CA GLY A 28 -16.82 -0.15 28.38
C GLY A 28 -17.28 1.09 27.59
N GLU A 29 -18.52 1.49 27.83
CA GLU A 29 -19.08 2.72 27.27
C GLU A 29 -18.26 3.94 27.71
N GLY A 30 -17.96 4.84 26.77
CA GLY A 30 -17.14 6.02 26.98
C GLY A 30 -16.85 6.73 25.66
N ASN A 31 -16.48 8.02 25.71
CA ASN A 31 -16.12 8.74 24.49
C ASN A 31 -14.74 8.28 23.97
N LEU A 32 -14.47 8.51 22.69
CA LEU A 32 -13.25 8.01 22.06
C LEU A 32 -11.97 8.58 22.70
N ALA A 33 -12.00 9.85 23.12
CA ALA A 33 -10.86 10.48 23.80
C ALA A 33 -10.51 9.78 25.13
N GLN A 34 -11.51 9.42 25.93
CA GLN A 34 -11.32 8.67 27.18
C GLN A 34 -10.73 7.28 26.91
N LYS A 35 -11.27 6.57 25.90
CA LYS A 35 -10.77 5.24 25.50
C LYS A 35 -9.31 5.27 25.06
N VAL A 36 -8.94 6.25 24.25
CA VAL A 36 -7.56 6.43 23.77
C VAL A 36 -6.59 6.66 24.93
N ASN A 37 -7.02 7.40 25.95
CA ASN A 37 -6.20 7.67 27.13
C ASN A 37 -5.99 6.42 27.98
N GLN A 38 -7.06 5.64 28.18
CA GLN A 38 -7.05 4.42 29.00
C GLN A 38 -6.39 3.21 28.33
N ALA A 39 -6.29 3.21 27.00
CA ALA A 39 -5.70 2.11 26.25
C ALA A 39 -4.19 1.99 26.49
N HIS A 40 -3.76 0.77 26.83
CA HIS A 40 -2.35 0.37 26.89
C HIS A 40 -1.83 0.09 25.48
N VAL A 41 -2.67 -0.48 24.60
CA VAL A 41 -2.36 -0.70 23.19
C VAL A 41 -3.35 0.05 22.32
N ILE A 42 -2.84 0.88 21.41
CA ILE A 42 -3.65 1.59 20.40
C ILE A 42 -3.16 1.15 19.03
N LEU A 43 -4.01 0.49 18.25
CA LEU A 43 -3.74 0.14 16.87
C LEU A 43 -4.41 1.16 15.95
N ILE A 44 -3.67 1.74 15.02
CA ILE A 44 -4.15 2.76 14.09
C ILE A 44 -3.92 2.26 12.66
N GLY A 45 -5.02 2.09 11.94
CA GLY A 45 -5.05 1.71 10.54
C GLY A 45 -4.92 2.90 9.61
N GLU A 46 -3.88 2.88 8.78
CA GLU A 46 -3.61 3.86 7.73
C GLU A 46 -3.95 3.30 6.34
N THR A 47 -4.72 4.01 5.52
CA THR A 47 -4.66 3.79 4.07
C THR A 47 -3.39 4.47 3.56
N HIS A 48 -2.48 3.76 2.89
CA HIS A 48 -1.15 4.27 2.49
C HIS A 48 -1.16 5.75 2.07
N ASN A 49 -0.46 6.60 2.84
CA ASN A 49 -0.25 8.03 2.57
C ASN A 49 -1.50 8.91 2.69
N GLN A 50 -2.65 8.34 3.02
CA GLN A 50 -3.85 9.08 3.37
C GLN A 50 -3.85 9.32 4.88
N ALA A 51 -4.11 10.55 5.29
CA ALA A 51 -4.17 10.95 6.70
C ALA A 51 -2.89 10.67 7.53
N THR A 52 -1.73 10.39 6.92
CA THR A 52 -0.45 10.21 7.63
C THR A 52 -0.16 11.38 8.57
N GLU A 53 -0.42 12.62 8.13
CA GLU A 53 -0.27 13.82 8.95
C GLU A 53 -1.22 13.79 10.17
N LYS A 54 -2.48 13.36 9.99
CA LYS A 54 -3.45 13.24 11.08
C LYS A 54 -3.07 12.15 12.07
N ILE A 55 -2.53 11.03 11.59
CA ILE A 55 -1.98 9.97 12.44
C ILE A 55 -0.80 10.54 13.23
N HIS A 56 0.15 11.21 12.60
CA HIS A 56 1.29 11.81 13.30
C HIS A 56 0.86 12.87 14.31
N GLN A 57 -0.13 13.70 13.99
CA GLN A 57 -0.71 14.68 14.91
C GLN A 57 -1.40 14.01 16.10
N LEU A 58 -2.22 12.97 15.87
CA LEU A 58 -2.85 12.20 16.94
C LEU A 58 -1.79 11.58 17.84
N VAL A 59 -0.85 10.83 17.26
CA VAL A 59 0.23 10.17 18.00
C VAL A 59 1.04 11.18 18.80
N THR A 60 1.47 12.29 18.20
CA THR A 60 2.19 13.35 18.92
C THR A 60 1.38 13.88 20.10
N THR A 61 0.11 14.23 19.87
CA THR A 61 -0.78 14.74 20.91
C THR A 61 -0.87 13.74 22.06
N LEU A 62 -1.17 12.47 21.77
CA LEU A 62 -1.30 11.43 22.78
C LEU A 62 -0.03 11.23 23.61
N LEU A 63 1.13 11.31 22.98
CA LEU A 63 2.39 11.09 23.67
C LEU A 63 2.75 12.31 24.55
N VAL A 64 2.49 13.53 24.06
CA VAL A 64 2.74 14.79 24.80
C VAL A 64 1.79 14.94 25.99
N THR A 65 0.51 14.60 25.81
CA THR A 65 -0.54 14.91 26.80
C THR A 65 -0.82 13.78 27.77
N HIS A 66 -0.50 12.53 27.41
CA HIS A 66 -0.98 11.35 28.15
C HIS A 66 0.09 10.30 28.49
N ILE A 67 1.37 10.48 28.13
CA ILE A 67 2.43 9.61 28.68
C ILE A 67 2.79 10.05 30.08
N THR A 68 2.81 9.09 31.01
CA THR A 68 3.34 9.33 32.36
C THR A 68 4.76 8.79 32.51
N ASP A 69 5.09 7.64 31.87
CA ASP A 69 6.42 7.03 31.92
C ASP A 69 7.04 6.84 30.52
N LYS A 70 6.93 5.64 29.93
CA LYS A 70 7.54 5.26 28.65
C LYS A 70 6.51 4.75 27.66
N ALA A 71 6.64 5.16 26.41
CA ALA A 71 5.83 4.65 25.31
C ALA A 71 6.69 4.16 24.15
N THR A 72 6.15 3.26 23.34
CA THR A 72 6.75 2.90 22.06
C THR A 72 5.75 3.03 20.94
N ILE A 73 6.25 3.49 19.79
CA ILE A 73 5.53 3.56 18.53
C ILE A 73 6.10 2.47 17.63
N LEU A 74 5.25 1.55 17.21
CA LEU A 74 5.56 0.46 16.31
C LEU A 74 4.96 0.77 14.94
N VAL A 75 5.79 1.02 13.95
CA VAL A 75 5.35 1.41 12.60
C VAL A 75 5.58 0.27 11.61
N GLU A 76 4.70 0.11 10.63
CA GLU A 76 4.93 -0.81 9.53
C GLU A 76 6.22 -0.47 8.79
N GLY A 77 7.00 -1.49 8.40
CA GLY A 77 8.36 -1.30 7.90
C GLY A 77 8.44 -0.26 6.78
N GLN A 78 7.53 -0.32 5.80
CA GLN A 78 7.51 0.63 4.68
C GLN A 78 7.30 2.08 5.08
N ALA A 79 6.50 2.31 6.12
CA ALA A 79 6.22 3.65 6.63
C ALA A 79 7.24 4.10 7.69
N PHE A 80 8.07 3.19 8.20
CA PHE A 80 8.95 3.43 9.35
C PHE A 80 9.87 4.63 9.16
N ASN A 81 10.68 4.67 8.09
CA ASN A 81 11.64 5.76 7.88
C ASN A 81 10.97 7.15 7.86
N ARG A 82 9.84 7.26 7.16
CA ARG A 82 9.10 8.52 7.06
C ARG A 82 8.49 8.90 8.41
N SER A 83 7.79 7.97 9.05
CA SER A 83 7.13 8.21 10.33
C SER A 83 8.14 8.53 11.42
N ALA A 84 9.25 7.79 11.48
CA ALA A 84 10.34 8.04 12.43
C ALA A 84 10.91 9.44 12.25
N LYS A 85 11.15 9.90 11.01
CA LYS A 85 11.65 11.26 10.77
C LYS A 85 10.69 12.34 11.29
N VAL A 86 9.40 12.24 10.96
CA VAL A 86 8.40 13.24 11.35
C VAL A 86 8.13 13.20 12.86
N LEU A 87 7.85 12.01 13.40
CA LEU A 87 7.55 11.84 14.82
C LEU A 87 8.74 12.22 15.71
N SER A 88 9.98 11.91 15.30
CA SER A 88 11.16 12.32 16.08
C SER A 88 11.26 13.83 16.20
N SER A 89 10.95 14.59 15.14
CA SER A 89 10.98 16.06 15.18
C SER A 89 9.90 16.68 16.09
N HIS A 90 8.77 16.00 16.26
CA HIS A 90 7.72 16.48 17.17
C HIS A 90 7.92 16.03 18.62
N LEU A 91 8.78 15.04 18.85
CA LEU A 91 8.96 14.37 20.15
C LEU A 91 10.39 14.57 20.69
N GLU A 92 11.12 15.57 20.20
CA GLU A 92 12.50 15.86 20.61
C GLU A 92 12.61 16.10 22.12
N GLU A 93 11.60 16.73 22.73
CA GLU A 93 11.55 16.97 24.18
C GLU A 93 11.27 15.70 25.01
N HIS A 94 10.83 14.61 24.35
CA HIS A 94 10.51 13.32 24.96
C HIS A 94 11.55 12.24 24.65
N VAL A 95 12.74 12.64 24.18
CA VAL A 95 13.87 11.73 23.94
C VAL A 95 14.21 10.97 25.23
N GLY A 96 14.17 9.64 25.16
CA GLY A 96 14.37 8.74 26.30
C GLY A 96 13.09 8.21 26.95
N LYS A 97 11.92 8.82 26.68
CA LYS A 97 10.59 8.31 27.07
C LYS A 97 9.87 7.61 25.92
N VAL A 98 10.07 8.08 24.70
CA VAL A 98 9.45 7.50 23.51
C VAL A 98 10.48 6.74 22.69
N ASN A 99 10.16 5.48 22.38
CA ASN A 99 10.88 4.70 21.39
C ASN A 99 10.07 4.61 20.09
N ILE A 100 10.73 4.68 18.94
CA ILE A 100 10.10 4.52 17.62
C ILE A 100 10.82 3.39 16.91
N SER A 101 10.11 2.32 16.59
CA SER A 101 10.67 1.16 15.91
C SER A 101 9.71 0.59 14.88
N SER A 102 10.24 -0.22 13.96
CA SER A 102 9.43 -1.01 13.05
C SER A 102 8.81 -2.20 13.80
N TRP A 103 7.56 -2.58 13.52
CA TRP A 103 7.04 -3.89 13.95
C TRP A 103 7.42 -5.03 13.00
N ASP A 104 7.87 -4.73 11.79
CA ASP A 104 8.59 -5.70 10.96
C ASP A 104 10.01 -5.88 11.49
N SER A 105 10.54 -7.10 11.35
CA SER A 105 11.98 -7.32 11.55
C SER A 105 12.81 -6.48 10.57
N LEU A 106 14.05 -6.16 10.96
CA LEU A 106 14.95 -5.31 10.18
C LEU A 106 15.12 -5.78 8.74
N GLU A 107 15.27 -7.08 8.53
CA GLU A 107 15.47 -7.65 7.20
C GLU A 107 14.17 -7.68 6.40
N THR A 108 13.00 -7.84 7.03
CA THR A 108 11.69 -7.81 6.32
C THR A 108 11.45 -6.40 5.83
N TRP A 109 11.63 -5.41 6.72
CA TRP A 109 11.49 -4.01 6.36
C TRP A 109 12.49 -3.63 5.25
N LYS A 110 13.79 -3.91 5.40
CA LYS A 110 14.80 -3.61 4.36
C LYS A 110 14.44 -4.27 3.03
N PHE A 111 14.00 -5.52 3.06
CA PHE A 111 13.57 -6.23 1.87
C PHE A 111 12.37 -5.57 1.19
N LEU A 112 11.32 -5.25 1.95
CA LEU A 112 10.12 -4.60 1.42
C LEU A 112 10.42 -3.20 0.88
N ASP A 113 11.31 -2.45 1.55
CA ASP A 113 11.78 -1.14 1.11
C ASP A 113 12.49 -1.23 -0.26
N ILE A 114 13.34 -2.25 -0.45
CA ILE A 114 14.01 -2.49 -1.74
C ILE A 114 12.98 -2.92 -2.80
N PHE A 115 12.15 -3.92 -2.50
CA PHE A 115 11.21 -4.47 -3.48
C PHE A 115 10.20 -3.41 -3.93
N LEU A 116 9.50 -2.78 -2.99
CA LEU A 116 8.46 -1.78 -3.30
C LEU A 116 9.09 -0.50 -3.85
N GLY A 117 10.21 -0.04 -3.29
CA GLY A 117 10.93 1.11 -3.85
C GLY A 117 11.33 0.91 -5.32
N GLU A 118 11.70 -0.30 -5.71
CA GLU A 118 11.97 -0.63 -7.11
C GLU A 118 10.70 -0.86 -7.94
N VAL A 119 9.71 -1.59 -7.43
CA VAL A 119 8.51 -2.01 -8.16
C VAL A 119 7.45 -0.91 -8.21
N THR A 120 7.00 -0.41 -7.06
CA THR A 120 5.87 0.52 -6.97
C THR A 120 6.28 1.96 -7.24
N ASP A 121 7.46 2.39 -6.79
CA ASP A 121 7.85 3.79 -6.92
C ASP A 121 8.62 4.05 -8.22
N ARG A 122 9.82 3.46 -8.34
CA ARG A 122 10.68 3.68 -9.51
C ARG A 122 10.13 2.99 -10.76
N GLY A 123 9.59 1.78 -10.60
CA GLY A 123 9.00 0.99 -11.67
C GLY A 123 7.86 1.70 -12.36
N ASN A 124 6.78 1.96 -11.61
CA ASN A 124 5.60 2.65 -12.14
C ASN A 124 5.95 4.01 -12.72
N LYS A 125 6.76 4.82 -12.02
CA LYS A 125 7.16 6.14 -12.52
C LYS A 125 7.86 6.05 -13.88
N LYS A 126 8.81 5.13 -14.03
CA LYS A 126 9.56 4.96 -15.29
C LYS A 126 8.68 4.42 -16.43
N MET A 127 7.73 3.52 -16.12
CA MET A 127 6.76 3.06 -17.12
C MET A 127 5.83 4.21 -17.56
N ALA A 128 5.33 5.00 -16.62
CA ALA A 128 4.50 6.17 -16.91
C ALA A 128 5.25 7.23 -17.71
N ASP A 129 6.51 7.53 -17.35
CA ASP A 129 7.39 8.44 -18.09
C ASP A 129 7.60 7.95 -19.53
N ALA A 130 7.75 6.63 -19.75
CA ALA A 130 7.89 6.06 -21.09
C ALA A 130 6.63 6.27 -21.93
N ILE A 131 5.45 6.01 -21.36
CA ILE A 131 4.17 6.25 -22.03
C ILE A 131 4.02 7.73 -22.37
N LYS A 132 4.39 8.62 -21.45
CA LYS A 132 4.35 10.07 -21.67
C LYS A 132 5.20 10.50 -22.87
N ILE A 133 6.41 9.95 -23.04
CA ILE A 133 7.28 10.24 -24.21
C ILE A 133 6.56 9.98 -25.53
N TYR A 134 5.78 8.89 -25.61
CA TYR A 134 4.98 8.56 -26.78
C TYR A 134 3.77 9.48 -26.95
N LEU A 135 3.07 9.82 -25.86
CA LEU A 135 1.94 10.75 -25.91
C LEU A 135 2.36 12.16 -26.32
N ASP A 136 3.55 12.60 -25.92
CA ASP A 136 4.12 13.91 -26.27
C ASP A 136 4.58 13.96 -27.74
N ASN A 137 5.08 12.83 -28.28
CA ASN A 137 5.40 12.67 -29.69
C ASN A 137 5.26 11.21 -30.15
N PRO A 138 4.23 10.88 -30.96
CA PRO A 138 3.99 9.52 -31.45
C PRO A 138 5.16 8.92 -32.25
N ASP A 139 6.03 9.75 -32.86
CA ASP A 139 7.22 9.28 -33.59
C ASP A 139 8.25 8.63 -32.65
N ASN A 140 8.15 8.87 -31.32
CA ASN A 140 9.02 8.28 -30.31
C ASN A 140 8.57 6.88 -29.85
N LEU A 141 7.74 6.19 -30.62
CA LEU A 141 7.24 4.85 -30.29
C LEU A 141 8.38 3.86 -29.95
N GLY A 142 9.47 3.85 -30.73
CA GLY A 142 10.63 3.00 -30.47
C GLY A 142 11.35 3.32 -29.16
N ALA A 143 11.39 4.59 -28.77
CA ALA A 143 12.00 5.02 -27.51
C ALA A 143 11.15 4.57 -26.30
N MET A 144 9.82 4.74 -26.37
CA MET A 144 8.90 4.19 -25.39
C MET A 144 9.10 2.68 -25.25
N CYS A 145 9.12 1.96 -26.38
CA CYS A 145 9.25 0.51 -26.37
C CYS A 145 10.54 0.05 -25.68
N THR A 146 11.65 0.70 -26.00
CA THR A 146 12.96 0.41 -25.42
C THR A 146 12.98 0.64 -23.90
N VAL A 147 12.40 1.74 -23.42
CA VAL A 147 12.38 2.07 -21.99
C VAL A 147 11.52 1.08 -21.22
N MET A 148 10.32 0.75 -21.72
CA MET A 148 9.41 -0.18 -21.06
C MET A 148 10.04 -1.57 -20.95
N TYR A 149 10.58 -2.09 -22.05
CA TYR A 149 11.24 -3.39 -22.06
C TYR A 149 12.42 -3.46 -21.09
N ARG A 150 13.35 -2.49 -21.14
CA ARG A 150 14.49 -2.43 -20.21
C ARG A 150 14.05 -2.37 -18.77
N ARG A 151 12.95 -1.67 -18.47
CA ARG A 151 12.43 -1.59 -17.11
C ARG A 151 11.83 -2.92 -16.66
N MET A 152 11.10 -3.63 -17.52
CA MET A 152 10.60 -4.98 -17.20
C MET A 152 11.77 -5.95 -16.94
N GLN A 153 12.81 -5.95 -17.78
CA GLN A 153 14.02 -6.76 -17.54
C GLN A 153 14.68 -6.44 -16.18
N HIS A 154 14.87 -5.15 -15.87
CA HIS A 154 15.44 -4.72 -14.59
C HIS A 154 14.60 -5.21 -13.41
N LEU A 155 13.27 -5.07 -13.48
CA LEU A 155 12.38 -5.50 -12.40
C LEU A 155 12.42 -7.02 -12.21
N THR A 156 12.46 -7.81 -13.29
CA THR A 156 12.68 -9.26 -13.22
C THR A 156 13.99 -9.61 -12.52
N GLN A 157 15.09 -8.92 -12.84
CA GLN A 157 16.39 -9.13 -12.19
C GLN A 157 16.38 -8.73 -10.71
N VAL A 158 15.66 -7.66 -10.35
CA VAL A 158 15.49 -7.26 -8.94
C VAL A 158 14.75 -8.36 -8.17
N THR A 159 13.64 -8.87 -8.69
CA THR A 159 12.88 -9.96 -8.06
C THR A 159 13.74 -11.20 -7.87
N ASP A 160 14.52 -11.59 -8.88
CA ASP A 160 15.42 -12.75 -8.83
C ASP A 160 16.57 -12.57 -7.81
N LYS A 161 17.20 -11.38 -7.79
CA LYS A 161 18.23 -11.06 -6.80
C LYS A 161 17.70 -11.07 -5.38
N LEU A 162 16.49 -10.56 -5.18
CA LEU A 162 15.83 -10.56 -3.88
C LEU A 162 15.50 -11.98 -3.41
N ALA A 163 15.13 -12.89 -4.32
CA ALA A 163 14.96 -14.31 -4.01
C ALA A 163 16.25 -14.93 -3.45
N ASN A 164 17.41 -14.57 -4.01
CA ASN A 164 18.72 -15.03 -3.53
C ASN A 164 19.14 -14.36 -2.22
N TYR A 165 18.84 -13.07 -2.04
CA TYR A 165 19.10 -12.35 -0.78
C TYR A 165 18.41 -13.01 0.42
N ILE A 166 17.21 -13.55 0.23
CA ILE A 166 16.50 -14.27 1.29
C ILE A 166 17.24 -15.54 1.70
N GLU A 167 18.05 -16.15 0.83
CA GLU A 167 18.84 -17.34 1.22
C GLU A 167 19.85 -17.02 2.33
N GLU A 168 20.32 -15.78 2.43
CA GLU A 168 21.23 -15.29 3.46
C GLU A 168 20.55 -15.06 4.83
N TRP A 169 19.20 -15.08 4.87
CA TRP A 169 18.48 -14.90 6.14
C TRP A 169 18.70 -16.08 7.09
N PRO A 170 18.61 -15.89 8.42
CA PRO A 170 18.69 -16.99 9.38
C PRO A 170 17.67 -18.09 9.07
N SER A 171 18.07 -19.37 9.15
CA SER A 171 17.17 -20.51 8.88
C SER A 171 16.05 -20.67 9.92
N THR A 172 16.24 -20.14 11.12
CA THR A 172 15.25 -20.08 12.19
C THR A 172 14.16 -19.05 11.94
N ARG A 173 14.26 -18.28 10.84
CA ARG A 173 13.36 -17.19 10.57
C ARG A 173 12.00 -17.70 10.10
N PRO A 174 10.92 -17.28 10.78
CA PRO A 174 9.59 -17.50 10.24
C PRO A 174 9.49 -16.78 8.89
N ASN A 175 8.86 -17.42 7.90
CA ASN A 175 8.50 -16.84 6.59
C ASN A 175 9.63 -16.83 5.55
N LYS A 176 10.84 -17.26 5.91
CA LYS A 176 11.97 -17.29 4.97
C LYS A 176 11.62 -18.10 3.72
N GLU A 177 11.12 -19.33 3.89
CA GLU A 177 10.81 -20.22 2.77
C GLU A 177 9.58 -19.74 1.98
N ASP A 178 8.60 -19.12 2.64
CA ASP A 178 7.40 -18.59 1.98
C ASP A 178 7.76 -17.42 1.05
N PHE A 179 8.47 -16.40 1.56
CA PHE A 179 8.93 -15.29 0.71
C PHE A 179 9.88 -15.74 -0.39
N LYS A 180 10.76 -16.70 -0.10
CA LYS A 180 11.64 -17.28 -1.10
C LYS A 180 10.84 -17.94 -2.22
N THR A 181 9.82 -18.71 -1.89
CA THR A 181 8.96 -19.40 -2.85
C THR A 181 8.20 -18.39 -3.71
N ILE A 182 7.52 -17.42 -3.08
CA ILE A 182 6.79 -16.34 -3.76
C ILE A 182 7.69 -15.63 -4.79
N LEU A 183 8.92 -15.27 -4.40
CA LEU A 183 9.83 -14.56 -5.30
C LEU A 183 10.40 -15.44 -6.40
N LYS A 184 10.73 -16.71 -6.13
CA LYS A 184 11.23 -17.62 -7.18
C LYS A 184 10.15 -17.90 -8.21
N GLU A 185 8.92 -18.12 -7.78
CA GLU A 185 7.76 -18.29 -8.66
C GLU A 185 7.48 -17.01 -9.44
N SER A 186 7.46 -15.85 -8.78
CA SER A 186 7.31 -14.55 -9.42
C SER A 186 8.39 -14.28 -10.46
N ALA A 187 9.68 -14.45 -10.12
CA ALA A 187 10.78 -14.25 -11.05
C ALA A 187 10.69 -15.17 -12.27
N SER A 188 10.30 -16.44 -12.07
CA SER A 188 10.08 -17.39 -13.17
C SER A 188 8.91 -16.96 -14.07
N ASN A 189 7.80 -16.52 -13.48
CA ASN A 189 6.64 -16.02 -14.22
C ASN A 189 6.99 -14.74 -15.02
N LEU A 190 7.67 -13.78 -14.40
CA LEU A 190 8.11 -12.53 -15.06
C LEU A 190 9.08 -12.81 -16.22
N LYS A 191 9.98 -13.79 -16.09
CA LYS A 191 10.84 -14.26 -17.20
C LYS A 191 10.00 -14.84 -18.35
N THR A 192 8.99 -15.64 -18.03
CA THR A 192 8.08 -16.24 -19.02
C THR A 192 7.28 -15.17 -19.78
N ILE A 193 6.80 -14.13 -19.08
CA ILE A 193 6.10 -12.98 -19.68
C ILE A 193 7.04 -12.18 -20.61
N LEU A 194 8.33 -12.08 -20.27
CA LEU A 194 9.34 -11.35 -21.06
C LEU A 194 9.82 -12.11 -22.31
N GLN A 195 9.82 -13.45 -22.28
CA GLN A 195 10.38 -14.29 -23.33
C GLN A 195 9.91 -13.95 -24.75
N PRO A 196 8.63 -13.65 -25.02
CA PRO A 196 8.18 -13.27 -26.37
C PRO A 196 8.82 -11.97 -26.88
N LEU A 197 9.19 -11.05 -25.98
CA LEU A 197 9.85 -9.79 -26.33
C LEU A 197 11.35 -9.98 -26.54
N GLU A 198 11.98 -10.85 -25.75
CA GLU A 198 13.39 -11.25 -25.93
C GLU A 198 13.60 -11.90 -27.30
N VAL A 199 12.74 -12.83 -27.70
CA VAL A 199 12.78 -13.47 -29.04
C VAL A 199 12.65 -12.44 -30.17
N LEU A 200 11.83 -11.41 -29.99
CA LEU A 200 11.67 -10.34 -30.99
C LEU A 200 12.91 -9.45 -31.07
N GLN A 201 13.58 -9.18 -29.95
CA GLN A 201 14.86 -8.47 -29.96
C GLN A 201 15.97 -9.29 -30.60
N GLU A 202 16.09 -10.58 -30.27
CA GLU A 202 17.08 -11.46 -30.90
C GLU A 202 16.90 -11.50 -32.42
N LYS A 203 15.65 -11.54 -32.90
CA LYS A 203 15.34 -11.46 -34.34
C LYS A 203 15.73 -10.11 -34.95
N ASP A 204 15.51 -9.01 -34.25
CA ASP A 204 15.90 -7.67 -34.70
C ASP A 204 17.44 -7.54 -34.80
N GLU A 205 18.16 -8.00 -33.78
CA GLU A 205 19.63 -8.06 -33.75
C GLU A 205 20.21 -8.96 -34.86
N GLN A 206 19.56 -10.10 -35.13
CA GLN A 206 19.93 -11.01 -36.22
C GLN A 206 19.44 -10.53 -37.60
N THR A 207 18.76 -9.39 -37.68
CA THR A 207 18.13 -8.85 -38.92
C THR A 207 17.14 -9.81 -39.60
N THR A 208 16.54 -10.72 -38.82
CA THR A 208 15.56 -11.72 -39.29
C THR A 208 14.12 -11.36 -38.96
N ILE A 209 13.89 -10.24 -38.25
CA ILE A 209 12.56 -9.75 -37.94
C ILE A 209 11.81 -9.31 -39.22
N THR A 210 10.55 -9.71 -39.34
CA THR A 210 9.73 -9.35 -40.50
C THR A 210 9.06 -7.99 -40.32
N ALA A 211 8.74 -7.31 -41.42
CA ALA A 211 8.02 -6.03 -41.39
C ALA A 211 6.68 -6.11 -40.64
N SER A 212 5.98 -7.24 -40.73
CA SER A 212 4.74 -7.50 -39.99
C SER A 212 5.00 -7.61 -38.47
N GLU A 213 6.08 -8.28 -38.06
CA GLU A 213 6.49 -8.38 -36.66
C GLU A 213 6.87 -7.01 -36.07
N ILE A 214 7.58 -6.17 -36.83
CA ILE A 214 7.91 -4.79 -36.44
C ILE A 214 6.62 -3.98 -36.23
N ALA A 215 5.65 -4.10 -37.15
CA ALA A 215 4.41 -3.32 -37.09
C ALA A 215 3.54 -3.64 -35.86
N ILE A 216 3.55 -4.89 -35.38
CA ILE A 216 2.75 -5.32 -34.22
C ILE A 216 3.50 -5.29 -32.89
N LEU A 217 4.82 -5.12 -32.92
CA LEU A 217 5.69 -5.10 -31.73
C LEU A 217 5.20 -4.13 -30.64
N PRO A 218 4.76 -2.90 -30.96
CA PRO A 218 4.32 -1.96 -29.92
C PRO A 218 3.04 -2.42 -29.20
N LEU A 219 2.07 -2.98 -29.93
CA LEU A 219 0.84 -3.52 -29.36
C LEU A 219 1.13 -4.74 -28.48
N LYS A 220 2.01 -5.64 -28.95
CA LYS A 220 2.47 -6.79 -28.15
C LYS A 220 3.16 -6.32 -26.88
N LEU A 221 4.03 -5.32 -26.96
CA LEU A 221 4.73 -4.78 -25.79
C LEU A 221 3.78 -4.17 -24.78
N LEU A 222 2.80 -3.36 -25.22
CA LEU A 222 1.80 -2.77 -24.31
C LEU A 222 0.99 -3.86 -23.60
N SER A 223 0.53 -4.87 -24.35
CA SER A 223 -0.18 -6.01 -23.78
C SER A 223 0.67 -6.78 -22.77
N GLN A 224 1.93 -7.07 -23.11
CA GLN A 224 2.85 -7.78 -22.21
C GLN A 224 3.18 -6.93 -20.98
N THR A 225 3.32 -5.62 -21.13
CA THR A 225 3.59 -4.73 -19.99
C THR A 225 2.41 -4.70 -19.04
N LEU A 226 1.17 -4.69 -19.53
CA LEU A 226 0.00 -4.81 -18.67
C LEU A 226 0.02 -6.10 -17.85
N ILE A 227 0.24 -7.25 -18.52
CA ILE A 227 0.32 -8.57 -17.86
C ILE A 227 1.47 -8.60 -16.85
N PHE A 228 2.63 -8.06 -17.22
CA PHE A 228 3.81 -7.98 -16.38
C PHE A 228 3.57 -7.15 -15.11
N MET A 229 2.95 -5.97 -15.27
CA MET A 229 2.63 -5.09 -14.14
C MET A 229 1.57 -5.71 -13.23
N GLN A 230 0.59 -6.43 -13.79
CA GLN A 230 -0.37 -7.21 -13.01
C GLN A 230 0.32 -8.32 -12.21
N ALA A 231 1.23 -9.08 -12.82
CA ALA A 231 2.00 -10.12 -12.12
C ALA A 231 2.86 -9.56 -10.98
N LEU A 232 3.50 -8.40 -11.20
CA LEU A 232 4.22 -7.68 -10.15
C LEU A 232 3.29 -7.19 -9.04
N GLY A 233 2.10 -6.68 -9.38
CA GLY A 233 1.09 -6.28 -8.41
C GLY A 233 0.65 -7.43 -7.51
N HIS A 234 0.39 -8.61 -8.08
CA HIS A 234 0.09 -9.81 -7.29
C HIS A 234 1.25 -10.19 -6.38
N THR A 235 2.49 -10.17 -6.89
CA THR A 235 3.68 -10.46 -6.07
C THR A 235 3.83 -9.46 -4.92
N ALA A 236 3.62 -8.16 -5.19
CA ALA A 236 3.62 -7.15 -4.15
C ALA A 236 2.55 -7.46 -3.10
N ASN A 237 1.32 -7.81 -3.50
CA ASN A 237 0.25 -8.19 -2.58
C ASN A 237 0.58 -9.45 -1.76
N ASP A 238 1.25 -10.45 -2.34
CA ASP A 238 1.66 -11.68 -1.63
C ASP A 238 2.78 -11.43 -0.60
N LEU A 239 3.63 -10.43 -0.85
CA LEU A 239 4.68 -9.98 0.07
C LEU A 239 4.17 -8.97 1.11
N LEU A 240 3.16 -8.18 0.74
CA LEU A 240 2.43 -7.28 1.62
C LEU A 240 1.53 -8.07 2.57
N ALA A 241 1.28 -7.50 3.73
CA ALA A 241 0.86 -8.25 4.91
C ALA A 241 -0.60 -8.71 4.93
N MET A 242 -1.38 -8.43 3.87
CA MET A 242 -2.70 -9.04 3.69
C MET A 242 -2.63 -10.57 3.64
N SER A 243 -1.49 -11.14 3.23
CA SER A 243 -1.39 -12.57 2.87
C SER A 243 -0.44 -13.39 3.74
N HIS A 244 0.21 -12.81 4.77
CA HIS A 244 1.24 -13.52 5.54
C HIS A 244 0.94 -13.55 7.06
N PRO A 245 0.24 -14.59 7.57
CA PRO A 245 -0.17 -14.70 8.98
C PRO A 245 0.96 -14.48 9.99
N SER A 246 2.16 -14.86 9.61
CA SER A 246 3.34 -14.74 10.45
C SER A 246 4.01 -13.36 10.48
N ARG A 247 3.74 -12.45 9.52
CA ARG A 247 4.04 -11.01 9.72
C ARG A 247 3.12 -10.42 10.79
N ASN A 248 1.85 -10.78 10.78
CA ASN A 248 0.89 -10.39 11.84
C ASN A 248 1.28 -11.00 13.20
N GLN A 249 1.76 -12.24 13.22
CA GLN A 249 2.31 -12.87 14.43
C GLN A 249 3.53 -12.11 14.97
N ALA A 250 4.46 -11.69 14.11
CA ALA A 250 5.62 -10.90 14.53
C ALA A 250 5.21 -9.54 15.10
N MET A 251 4.20 -8.88 14.52
CA MET A 251 3.61 -7.66 15.09
C MET A 251 3.08 -7.91 16.51
N VAL A 252 2.32 -8.99 16.71
CA VAL A 252 1.76 -9.38 18.02
C VAL A 252 2.87 -9.68 19.04
N GLU A 253 3.92 -10.37 18.63
CA GLU A 253 5.08 -10.67 19.47
C GLU A 253 5.81 -9.39 19.88
N ASN A 254 5.99 -8.46 18.95
CA ASN A 254 6.62 -7.16 19.22
C ASN A 254 5.77 -6.30 20.16
N ILE A 255 4.44 -6.31 20.03
CA ILE A 255 3.54 -5.68 21.01
C ILE A 255 3.73 -6.31 22.39
N SER A 256 3.75 -7.65 22.46
CA SER A 256 3.89 -8.38 23.72
C SER A 256 5.24 -8.14 24.40
N VAL A 257 6.32 -8.01 23.62
CA VAL A 257 7.66 -7.64 24.13
C VAL A 257 7.66 -6.19 24.61
N ALA A 258 7.08 -5.27 23.84
CA ALA A 258 6.99 -3.86 24.19
C ALA A 258 6.25 -3.63 25.51
N LEU A 259 5.12 -4.30 25.72
CA LEU A 259 4.32 -4.17 26.96
C LEU A 259 5.08 -4.55 28.24
N LYS A 260 6.23 -5.22 28.15
CA LYS A 260 7.09 -5.50 29.31
C LYS A 260 7.89 -4.29 29.78
N SER A 261 8.07 -3.28 28.92
CA SER A 261 8.97 -2.14 29.14
C SER A 261 8.33 -0.78 28.92
N TYR A 262 7.13 -0.74 28.32
CA TYR A 262 6.42 0.47 27.96
C TYR A 262 4.98 0.43 28.50
N GLU A 263 4.56 1.54 29.09
CA GLU A 263 3.20 1.78 29.59
C GLU A 263 2.18 1.79 28.44
N LYS A 264 2.56 2.42 27.32
CA LYS A 264 1.71 2.59 26.14
C LYS A 264 2.42 2.13 24.87
N VAL A 265 1.74 1.31 24.08
CA VAL A 265 2.19 0.80 22.79
C VAL A 265 1.24 1.31 21.71
N ILE A 266 1.73 2.16 20.81
CA ILE A 266 0.98 2.63 19.66
C ILE A 266 1.48 1.89 18.43
N VAL A 267 0.58 1.28 17.68
CA VAL A 267 0.89 0.52 16.46
C VAL A 267 0.29 1.26 15.28
N ILE A 268 1.11 1.57 14.27
CA ILE A 268 0.69 2.14 12.99
C ILE A 268 0.89 1.07 11.93
N ALA A 269 -0.18 0.61 11.30
CA ALA A 269 -0.17 -0.42 10.27
C ALA A 269 -1.16 -0.07 9.15
N GLY A 270 -0.97 -0.63 7.95
CA GLY A 270 -1.96 -0.51 6.88
C GLY A 270 -3.36 -0.95 7.33
N ARG A 271 -4.44 -0.29 6.87
CA ARG A 271 -5.83 -0.68 7.19
C ARG A 271 -6.18 -2.10 6.81
N ALA A 272 -5.51 -2.66 5.80
CA ALA A 272 -5.69 -4.05 5.43
C ALA A 272 -5.23 -5.05 6.51
N HIS A 273 -4.54 -4.58 7.55
CA HIS A 273 -4.27 -5.35 8.77
C HIS A 273 -5.33 -5.21 9.86
N LEU A 274 -6.27 -4.26 9.70
CA LEU A 274 -7.09 -3.68 10.78
C LEU A 274 -8.61 -3.70 10.52
N SER A 275 -9.08 -3.84 9.26
CA SER A 275 -10.52 -3.80 8.95
C SER A 275 -11.29 -5.11 9.19
N SER A 276 -12.07 -5.15 10.28
CA SER A 276 -13.01 -6.24 10.55
C SER A 276 -14.29 -6.01 9.73
N SER A 277 -14.25 -6.36 8.45
CA SER A 277 -15.37 -6.51 7.49
C SER A 277 -16.69 -5.78 7.79
N SER A 278 -17.06 -4.76 7.00
CA SER A 278 -18.46 -4.43 6.65
C SER A 278 -18.61 -3.25 5.66
N SER A 279 -17.76 -3.14 4.62
CA SER A 279 -18.11 -2.32 3.44
C SER A 279 -18.60 -3.23 2.30
N SER A 280 -19.84 -3.03 1.86
CA SER A 280 -20.41 -3.70 0.70
C SER A 280 -19.80 -3.12 -0.58
N GLY A 281 -18.60 -3.59 -0.97
CA GLY A 281 -17.86 -2.89 -2.03
C GLY A 281 -16.81 -3.64 -2.86
N SER A 282 -16.32 -4.83 -2.51
CA SER A 282 -15.64 -5.70 -3.49
C SER A 282 -15.55 -7.14 -2.97
N LEU A 283 -16.05 -8.08 -3.77
CA LEU A 283 -16.25 -9.49 -3.39
C LEU A 283 -15.05 -10.39 -3.73
N GLY A 284 -13.86 -9.82 -3.94
CA GLY A 284 -12.63 -10.55 -4.31
C GLY A 284 -11.45 -10.39 -3.35
N GLU A 285 -11.39 -9.30 -2.58
CA GLU A 285 -10.19 -8.94 -1.79
C GLU A 285 -10.37 -9.16 -0.27
N ASN A 286 -11.58 -9.50 0.18
CA ASN A 286 -11.98 -9.42 1.59
C ASN A 286 -11.84 -10.71 2.43
N ILE A 287 -11.29 -11.80 1.88
CA ILE A 287 -11.17 -13.07 2.65
C ILE A 287 -9.89 -13.10 3.52
N HIS A 288 -8.84 -12.36 3.16
CA HIS A 288 -7.55 -12.42 3.86
C HIS A 288 -7.38 -11.33 4.95
N ILE A 289 -8.13 -10.23 4.84
CA ILE A 289 -8.07 -9.06 5.74
C ILE A 289 -8.64 -9.38 7.15
N ALA A 290 -9.70 -10.18 7.23
CA ALA A 290 -10.32 -10.57 8.49
C ALA A 290 -9.40 -11.41 9.40
N GLN A 291 -8.45 -12.15 8.83
CA GLN A 291 -7.62 -13.11 9.58
C GLN A 291 -6.51 -12.44 10.39
N GLY A 292 -5.86 -11.39 9.87
CA GLY A 292 -4.78 -10.69 10.57
C GLY A 292 -5.24 -10.02 11.86
N ILE A 293 -6.38 -9.34 11.78
CA ILE A 293 -7.06 -8.67 12.90
C ILE A 293 -7.57 -9.68 13.88
N GLN A 294 -8.13 -10.79 13.39
CA GLN A 294 -8.63 -11.83 14.27
C GLN A 294 -7.48 -12.43 15.09
N ILE A 295 -6.29 -12.63 14.52
CA ILE A 295 -5.12 -13.10 15.29
C ILE A 295 -4.71 -12.07 16.35
N VAL A 296 -4.59 -10.80 15.96
CA VAL A 296 -4.20 -9.71 16.86
C VAL A 296 -5.24 -9.51 17.97
N GLY A 297 -6.51 -9.36 17.57
CA GLY A 297 -7.66 -9.23 18.44
C GLY A 297 -7.82 -10.42 19.38
N ASN A 298 -7.71 -11.67 18.89
CA ASN A 298 -7.76 -12.86 19.74
C ASN A 298 -6.64 -12.87 20.77
N LYS A 299 -5.43 -12.43 20.41
CA LYS A 299 -4.32 -12.35 21.36
C LYS A 299 -4.55 -11.25 22.39
N LEU A 300 -4.95 -10.06 21.95
CA LEU A 300 -5.28 -8.94 22.86
C LEU A 300 -6.42 -9.31 23.81
N LEU A 301 -7.45 -10.00 23.31
CA LEU A 301 -8.54 -10.58 24.12
C LEU A 301 -8.03 -11.65 25.09
N SER A 302 -7.10 -12.51 24.65
CA SER A 302 -6.47 -13.50 25.52
C SER A 302 -5.58 -12.87 26.60
N GLU A 303 -5.00 -11.70 26.36
CA GLU A 303 -4.26 -10.96 27.39
C GLU A 303 -5.22 -10.21 28.33
N ALA A 304 -6.28 -9.60 27.80
CA ALA A 304 -7.36 -8.99 28.59
C ALA A 304 -8.06 -10.00 29.53
N SER A 305 -8.19 -11.26 29.11
CA SER A 305 -8.76 -12.30 29.96
C SER A 305 -7.84 -12.72 31.12
N LYS A 306 -6.52 -12.54 30.97
CA LYS A 306 -5.53 -12.78 32.02
C LYS A 306 -5.32 -11.57 32.93
N ASN A 307 -5.40 -10.37 32.38
CA ASN A 307 -5.27 -9.11 33.09
C ASN A 307 -6.46 -8.21 32.81
N ARG A 308 -7.37 -8.09 33.79
CA ARG A 308 -8.60 -7.30 33.66
C ARG A 308 -8.37 -5.80 33.50
N ASP A 309 -7.18 -5.32 33.86
CA ASP A 309 -6.81 -3.91 33.72
C ASP A 309 -6.19 -3.61 32.34
N PHE A 310 -5.96 -4.63 31.51
CA PHE A 310 -5.41 -4.46 30.17
C PHE A 310 -6.49 -3.91 29.22
N ASN A 311 -6.21 -2.76 28.64
CA ASN A 311 -7.11 -2.06 27.71
C ASN A 311 -6.47 -1.92 26.33
N TYR A 312 -7.22 -2.23 25.28
CA TYR A 312 -6.82 -2.01 23.90
C TYR A 312 -7.89 -1.27 23.10
N LEU A 313 -7.44 -0.52 22.10
CA LEU A 313 -8.26 0.22 21.17
C LEU A 313 -7.76 0.03 19.73
N ILE A 314 -8.68 -0.12 18.79
CA ILE A 314 -8.40 -0.21 17.36
C ILE A 314 -9.14 0.94 16.66
N LEU A 315 -8.36 1.76 15.96
CA LEU A 315 -8.79 2.92 15.20
C LEU A 315 -8.48 2.71 13.72
N GLU A 316 -9.33 3.23 12.85
CA GLU A 316 -9.05 3.32 11.41
C GLU A 316 -9.25 4.74 10.90
N THR A 317 -8.41 5.17 9.96
CA THR A 317 -8.69 6.38 9.17
C THR A 317 -9.89 6.13 8.26
N ARG A 318 -10.82 7.09 8.18
CA ARG A 318 -11.96 7.04 7.24
C ARG A 318 -11.51 7.01 5.78
N GLU A 319 -12.28 6.41 4.88
CA GLU A 319 -11.94 6.39 3.44
C GLU A 319 -12.10 7.77 2.82
N ALA A 320 -11.24 8.10 1.85
CA ALA A 320 -11.46 9.28 1.02
C ALA A 320 -12.82 9.24 0.30
N ALA A 321 -13.36 8.04 0.03
CA ALA A 321 -14.69 7.84 -0.55
C ALA A 321 -15.84 8.19 0.41
N ASP A 322 -15.63 8.12 1.74
CA ASP A 322 -16.61 8.53 2.74
C ASP A 322 -16.81 10.06 2.78
N ASP A 323 -15.82 10.81 2.26
CA ASP A 323 -15.81 12.27 2.19
C ASP A 323 -16.03 12.81 0.75
N LEU A 324 -16.24 11.94 -0.24
CA LEU A 324 -16.62 12.38 -1.59
C LEU A 324 -18.08 12.82 -1.59
N PRO A 325 -18.44 13.96 -2.21
CA PRO A 325 -19.84 14.25 -2.49
C PRO A 325 -20.42 13.11 -3.33
N GLU A 326 -21.65 12.69 -3.03
CA GLU A 326 -22.37 11.70 -3.83
C GLU A 326 -22.13 11.95 -5.31
N ILE A 327 -21.67 10.93 -6.04
CA ILE A 327 -21.48 11.02 -7.49
C ILE A 327 -22.84 11.38 -8.06
N GLN A 328 -22.99 12.65 -8.48
CA GLN A 328 -24.17 13.06 -9.21
C GLN A 328 -24.26 12.19 -10.44
N ALA A 329 -25.38 11.48 -10.59
CA ALA A 329 -25.65 10.71 -11.78
C ALA A 329 -25.40 11.60 -13.00
N LEU A 330 -24.68 11.07 -14.00
CA LEU A 330 -24.50 11.77 -15.28
C LEU A 330 -25.88 12.25 -15.75
N PRO A 331 -26.01 13.53 -16.16
CA PRO A 331 -27.24 14.04 -16.76
C PRO A 331 -27.70 13.07 -17.85
N GLU A 332 -29.00 12.79 -17.93
CA GLU A 332 -29.56 11.85 -18.93
C GLU A 332 -29.11 12.18 -20.37
N GLU A 333 -28.84 13.46 -20.64
CA GLU A 333 -28.29 13.96 -21.91
C GLU A 333 -26.93 13.34 -22.30
N MET A 334 -26.12 12.92 -21.31
CA MET A 334 -24.82 12.27 -21.53
C MET A 334 -24.91 10.75 -21.61
N LYS A 335 -26.08 10.16 -21.35
CA LYS A 335 -26.33 8.72 -21.48
C LYS A 335 -26.76 8.33 -22.90
N GLU A 336 -26.94 9.30 -23.80
CA GLU A 336 -27.20 8.98 -25.21
C GLU A 336 -25.96 8.31 -25.84
N PRO A 337 -26.15 7.16 -26.52
CA PRO A 337 -25.04 6.48 -27.16
C PRO A 337 -24.44 7.33 -28.29
N LEU A 338 -23.12 7.33 -28.38
CA LEU A 338 -22.28 7.95 -29.42
C LEU A 338 -22.70 7.64 -30.89
N GLY A 339 -23.69 6.76 -31.10
CA GLY A 339 -24.26 6.42 -32.41
C GLY A 339 -25.17 7.49 -33.03
N SER A 340 -25.62 8.52 -32.29
CA SER A 340 -26.44 9.61 -32.83
C SER A 340 -25.62 10.71 -33.54
N ILE A 341 -24.31 10.80 -33.28
CA ILE A 341 -23.43 11.85 -33.85
C ILE A 341 -22.96 11.50 -35.28
N ILE A 342 -23.00 10.23 -35.69
CA ILE A 342 -22.47 9.79 -37.01
C ILE A 342 -23.48 9.97 -38.16
N LYS A 343 -24.78 10.18 -37.90
CA LYS A 343 -25.80 10.33 -38.97
C LYS A 343 -26.01 11.77 -39.50
N GLY A 344 -25.16 12.72 -39.12
CA GLY A 344 -25.30 14.13 -39.51
C GLY A 344 -24.60 14.56 -40.81
N LYS A 345 -23.82 13.70 -41.48
CA LYS A 345 -23.06 14.06 -42.71
C LYS A 345 -23.39 13.20 -43.92
N GLU A 346 -24.67 13.09 -44.26
CA GLU A 346 -25.05 12.84 -45.65
C GLU A 346 -25.97 13.97 -46.12
N LYS A 347 -25.39 14.97 -46.77
CA LYS A 347 -26.12 15.92 -47.61
C LYS A 347 -25.50 15.97 -49.01
N LYS A 348 -26.19 15.23 -49.90
CA LYS A 348 -26.48 15.52 -51.31
C LYS A 348 -25.29 15.68 -52.26
N GLN A 349 -24.93 14.58 -52.92
CA GLN A 349 -24.51 14.64 -54.32
C GLN A 349 -25.68 15.20 -55.15
N LYS A 350 -25.44 16.32 -55.84
CA LYS A 350 -26.30 16.81 -56.91
C LYS A 350 -25.95 16.02 -58.17
N ASP A 351 -26.95 15.37 -58.76
CA ASP A 351 -26.89 14.91 -60.14
C ASP A 351 -26.68 16.09 -61.09
N PRO A 352 -25.76 15.99 -62.07
CA PRO A 352 -25.72 16.91 -63.19
C PRO A 352 -26.75 16.46 -64.23
N ALA A 353 -27.78 17.28 -64.43
CA ALA A 353 -28.66 17.17 -65.60
C ALA A 353 -27.85 17.36 -66.89
N ARG A 354 -28.15 16.53 -67.90
CA ARG A 354 -27.79 16.73 -69.30
C ARG A 354 -28.74 15.93 -70.19
N PRO A 355 -28.95 16.39 -71.43
CA PRO A 355 -29.60 17.62 -71.88
C PRO A 355 -31.13 17.47 -72.03
#